data_AF-A0A975D858-F1
#
_entry.id   AF-A0A975D858-F1
#
_cell.length_a   1.000
_cell.length_b   1.000
_cell.length_c   1.000
_cell.angle_alpha   90.00
_cell.angle_beta   90.00
_cell.angle_gamma   90.00
#
_symmetry.space_group_name_H-M   'P 1'
#
loop_
_entity.id
_entity.type
_entity.pdbx_description
1 polymer ?
#
loop_
_entity_poly.entity_id
_entity_poly.type
_entity_poly.pdbx_seq_one_letter_code
_entity_poly.pdbx_strand_id
1 'polypeptide(L)'
;MTQPSSSAEPHLWSQTHCDDRGNFDYSGDLYIAAESLPDLCRRIDLHLTRTIVGTQFSVTGERFSGGRSVRVELLDAPDDLSDEAARRAFETLISDQAERFNVANGNLPQDYMICSFFLRVSIGTAYWSALSARRGHANPVEARIPLARFKRQLKPGHKLKLIAARVGHRALGTIRTVTAVRSGDLILEDRSYLSFPRASAFACDGKLIRIANGRNEDPDDHLLYEWIQGAA
;
A
#
# COMPACT_ATOMS: atom_id res chain seq x y z
N MET A 1 -23.45 0.25 49.73
CA MET A 1 -22.98 1.13 48.64
C MET A 1 -21.60 0.63 48.24
N THR A 2 -21.51 -0.13 47.16
CA THR A 2 -20.26 -0.70 46.68
C THR A 2 -20.00 -0.05 45.32
N GLN A 3 -18.88 0.67 45.21
CA GLN A 3 -18.47 1.38 44.00
C GLN A 3 -18.39 0.43 42.80
N PRO A 4 -18.76 0.86 41.59
CA PRO A 4 -18.46 0.11 40.39
C PRO A 4 -16.94 0.09 40.18
N SER A 5 -16.39 -1.12 40.11
CA SER A 5 -15.01 -1.39 39.73
C SER A 5 -14.68 -0.74 38.38
N SER A 6 -13.55 -0.04 38.35
CA SER A 6 -12.97 0.63 37.18
C SER A 6 -13.04 -0.24 35.92
N SER A 7 -13.51 0.35 34.82
CA SER A 7 -13.41 -0.22 33.48
C SER A 7 -11.95 -0.55 33.16
N ALA A 8 -11.56 -1.82 33.24
CA ALA A 8 -10.26 -2.27 32.79
C ALA A 8 -10.13 -1.98 31.28
N GLU A 9 -8.97 -1.50 30.85
CA GLU A 9 -8.69 -1.29 29.44
C GLU A 9 -8.81 -2.63 28.67
N PRO A 10 -9.34 -2.61 27.43
CA PRO A 10 -9.51 -3.83 26.65
C PRO A 10 -8.15 -4.46 26.36
N HIS A 11 -8.04 -5.77 26.60
CA HIS A 11 -6.84 -6.54 26.28
C HIS A 11 -6.67 -6.60 24.75
N LEU A 12 -5.56 -6.07 24.25
CA LEU A 12 -5.30 -6.01 22.81
C LEU A 12 -4.59 -7.27 22.33
N TRP A 13 -4.86 -7.67 21.09
CA TRP A 13 -4.23 -8.84 20.48
C TRP A 13 -2.70 -8.76 20.49
N SER A 14 -2.14 -7.59 20.17
CA SER A 14 -0.69 -7.32 20.21
C SER A 14 -0.05 -7.49 21.60
N GLN A 15 -0.86 -7.52 22.67
CA GLN A 15 -0.43 -7.72 24.05
C GLN A 15 -0.59 -9.17 24.51
N THR A 16 -1.10 -10.07 23.66
CA THR A 16 -1.30 -11.48 23.99
C THR A 16 0.05 -12.13 24.27
N HIS A 17 0.22 -12.64 25.48
CA HIS A 17 1.44 -13.33 25.91
C HIS A 17 1.32 -14.83 25.66
N CYS A 18 2.39 -15.45 25.16
CA CYS A 18 2.49 -16.90 25.08
C CYS A 18 3.21 -17.45 26.33
N ASP A 19 2.72 -18.52 26.92
CA ASP A 19 3.45 -19.20 28.00
C ASP A 19 4.78 -19.83 27.51
N ASP A 20 5.57 -20.38 28.42
CA ASP A 20 6.87 -21.03 28.11
C ASP A 20 6.75 -22.20 27.13
N ARG A 21 5.54 -22.73 26.92
CA ARG A 21 5.23 -23.82 25.97
C ARG A 21 4.66 -23.30 24.66
N GLY A 22 4.51 -21.98 24.51
CA GLY A 22 3.94 -21.33 23.34
C GLY A 22 2.42 -21.34 23.29
N ASN A 23 1.73 -21.68 24.38
CA ASN A 23 0.27 -21.59 24.45
C ASN A 23 -0.18 -20.15 24.65
N PHE A 24 -1.28 -19.78 24.02
CA PHE A 24 -1.96 -18.51 24.26
C PHE A 24 -3.47 -18.73 24.32
N ASP A 25 -4.14 -17.83 25.03
CA ASP A 25 -5.59 -17.70 25.05
C ASP A 25 -5.94 -16.23 24.95
N TYR A 26 -6.83 -15.91 24.01
CA TYR A 26 -7.25 -14.57 23.70
C TYR A 26 -8.75 -14.54 23.52
N SER A 27 -9.39 -13.59 24.21
CA SER A 27 -10.81 -13.35 24.13
C SER A 27 -11.07 -11.85 24.01
N GLY A 28 -11.54 -11.44 22.84
CA GLY A 28 -11.92 -10.06 22.57
C GLY A 28 -13.20 -9.69 23.30
N ASP A 29 -13.23 -8.49 23.88
CA ASP A 29 -14.35 -7.97 24.67
C ASP A 29 -15.62 -7.67 23.85
N LEU A 30 -15.51 -7.59 22.52
CA LEU A 30 -16.62 -7.35 21.60
C LEU A 30 -17.12 -8.63 20.91
N TYR A 31 -16.51 -9.79 21.21
CA TYR A 31 -16.91 -11.07 20.64
C TYR A 31 -18.36 -11.43 20.99
N ILE A 32 -19.09 -11.93 19.99
CA ILE A 32 -20.40 -12.54 20.17
C ILE A 32 -20.39 -13.95 19.61
N ALA A 33 -20.74 -14.92 20.45
CA ALA A 33 -20.82 -16.32 20.08
C ALA A 33 -21.86 -16.54 18.98
N ALA A 34 -21.51 -17.39 18.00
CA ALA A 34 -22.36 -17.77 16.87
C ALA A 34 -22.87 -16.59 16.00
N GLU A 35 -22.24 -15.42 16.07
CA GLU A 35 -22.60 -14.28 15.24
C GLU A 35 -22.46 -14.60 13.74
N SER A 36 -23.39 -14.10 12.93
CA SER A 36 -23.35 -14.27 11.47
C SER A 36 -22.13 -13.53 10.88
N LEU A 37 -21.49 -14.08 9.85
CA LEU A 37 -20.32 -13.44 9.24
C LEU A 37 -20.63 -12.04 8.66
N PRO A 38 -21.79 -11.80 8.01
CA PRO A 38 -22.17 -10.45 7.59
C PRO A 38 -22.34 -9.47 8.75
N ASP A 39 -22.98 -9.89 9.85
CA ASP A 39 -23.15 -9.02 11.03
C ASP A 39 -21.83 -8.69 11.71
N LEU A 40 -20.94 -9.68 11.81
CA LEU A 40 -19.57 -9.52 12.29
C LEU A 40 -18.82 -8.47 11.44
N CYS A 41 -18.81 -8.62 10.12
CA CYS A 41 -18.14 -7.66 9.22
C CYS A 41 -18.70 -6.24 9.37
N ARG A 42 -20.03 -6.11 9.43
CA ARG A 42 -20.70 -4.82 9.62
C ARG A 42 -20.34 -4.17 10.96
N ARG A 43 -20.25 -4.95 12.04
CA ARG A 43 -19.88 -4.41 13.35
C ARG A 43 -18.41 -4.02 13.44
N ILE A 44 -17.51 -4.81 12.83
CA ILE A 44 -16.09 -4.45 12.72
C ILE A 44 -15.95 -3.14 11.96
N ASP A 45 -16.62 -3.01 10.80
CA ASP A 45 -16.60 -1.77 10.00
C ASP A 45 -17.05 -0.55 10.81
N LEU A 46 -18.24 -0.63 11.43
CA LEU A 46 -18.78 0.44 12.27
C LEU A 46 -17.87 0.78 13.46
N HIS A 47 -17.23 -0.22 14.06
CA HIS A 47 -16.30 -0.03 15.17
C HIS A 47 -15.02 0.69 14.72
N LEU A 48 -14.42 0.26 13.63
CA LEU A 48 -13.21 0.85 13.07
C LEU A 48 -13.46 2.31 12.65
N THR A 49 -14.54 2.59 11.91
CA THR A 49 -14.88 3.96 11.49
C THR A 49 -15.13 4.91 12.67
N ARG A 50 -15.68 4.40 13.78
CA ARG A 50 -15.91 5.20 15.00
C ARG A 50 -14.64 5.41 15.82
N THR A 51 -13.76 4.41 15.85
CA THR A 51 -12.57 4.40 16.70
C THR A 51 -11.41 5.16 16.05
N ILE A 52 -11.26 5.04 14.72
CA ILE A 52 -10.16 5.64 13.95
C ILE A 52 -10.76 6.75 13.06
N VAL A 53 -10.90 7.94 13.63
CA VAL A 53 -11.60 9.06 12.98
C VAL A 53 -10.93 9.48 11.67
N GLY A 54 -11.74 9.78 10.64
CA GLY A 54 -11.26 10.26 9.35
C GLY A 54 -10.76 9.17 8.41
N THR A 55 -10.92 7.90 8.78
CA THR A 55 -10.51 6.76 7.96
C THR A 55 -11.71 6.09 7.29
N GLN A 56 -11.45 5.46 6.14
CA GLN A 56 -12.41 4.68 5.39
C GLN A 56 -11.87 3.26 5.21
N PHE A 57 -12.73 2.27 5.47
CA PHE A 57 -12.39 0.86 5.36
C PHE A 57 -13.33 0.14 4.41
N SER A 58 -12.87 -0.99 3.90
CA SER A 58 -13.69 -2.05 3.33
C SER A 58 -13.52 -3.29 4.20
N VAL A 59 -14.62 -3.81 4.76
CA VAL A 59 -14.61 -5.02 5.58
C VAL A 59 -15.40 -6.11 4.86
N THR A 60 -14.73 -7.21 4.54
CA THR A 60 -15.31 -8.32 3.78
C THR A 60 -15.07 -9.65 4.49
N GLY A 61 -16.04 -10.55 4.41
CA GLY A 61 -15.97 -11.88 5.00
C GLY A 61 -15.95 -12.97 3.94
N GLU A 62 -15.15 -14.01 4.17
CA GLU A 62 -15.09 -15.22 3.32
C GLU A 62 -15.22 -16.48 4.19
N ARG A 63 -15.88 -17.52 3.66
CA ARG A 63 -15.96 -18.85 4.29
C ARG A 63 -15.14 -19.84 3.49
N PHE A 64 -14.44 -20.74 4.18
CA PHE A 64 -13.66 -21.81 3.58
C PHE A 64 -13.77 -23.09 4.43
N SER A 65 -13.21 -24.20 3.95
CA SER A 65 -13.34 -25.53 4.59
C SER A 65 -12.82 -25.60 6.03
N GLY A 66 -11.95 -24.68 6.44
CA GLY A 66 -11.35 -24.61 7.78
C GLY A 66 -11.86 -23.47 8.65
N GLY A 67 -12.88 -22.72 8.22
CA GLY A 67 -13.45 -21.64 9.02
C GLY A 67 -13.95 -20.45 8.22
N ARG A 68 -13.82 -19.27 8.80
CA ARG A 68 -14.18 -17.99 8.18
C ARG A 68 -13.05 -16.99 8.35
N SER A 69 -12.90 -16.08 7.40
CA SER A 69 -11.92 -15.00 7.45
C SER A 69 -12.63 -13.65 7.32
N VAL A 70 -12.02 -12.63 7.89
CA VAL A 70 -12.40 -11.23 7.73
C VAL A 70 -11.20 -10.49 7.15
N ARG A 71 -11.40 -9.78 6.05
CA ARG A 71 -10.41 -8.88 5.46
C ARG A 71 -10.83 -7.45 5.71
N VAL A 72 -9.95 -6.68 6.31
CA VAL A 72 -10.07 -5.23 6.51
C VAL A 72 -9.06 -4.56 5.58
N GLU A 73 -9.55 -3.80 4.62
CA GLU A 73 -8.74 -3.03 3.69
C GLU A 73 -8.91 -1.53 3.97
N LEU A 74 -7.80 -0.83 4.20
CA LEU A 74 -7.81 0.64 4.31
C LEU A 74 -8.01 1.26 2.92
N LEU A 75 -9.04 2.09 2.79
CA LEU A 75 -9.37 2.81 1.56
C LEU A 75 -8.92 4.27 1.59
N ASP A 76 -8.96 4.90 2.76
CA ASP A 76 -8.46 6.26 2.95
C ASP A 76 -8.14 6.54 4.43
N ALA A 77 -7.17 7.41 4.68
CA ALA A 77 -6.81 7.93 6.00
C ALA A 77 -6.13 9.30 5.87
N PRO A 78 -6.24 10.20 6.86
CA PRO A 78 -5.54 11.48 6.83
C PRO A 78 -4.02 11.30 6.95
N ASP A 79 -3.60 10.29 7.70
CA ASP A 79 -2.20 10.02 7.98
C ASP A 79 -1.44 9.56 6.75
N ASP A 80 -0.17 9.93 6.73
CA ASP A 80 0.76 9.57 5.69
C ASP A 80 1.50 8.28 6.05
N LEU A 81 1.08 7.19 5.44
CA LEU A 81 1.59 5.86 5.70
C LEU A 81 2.67 5.48 4.68
N SER A 82 3.38 6.44 4.08
CA SER A 82 4.51 6.11 3.20
C SER A 82 5.71 5.58 3.97
N ASP A 83 5.84 5.94 5.24
CA ASP A 83 6.86 5.42 6.14
C ASP A 83 6.51 3.99 6.60
N GLU A 84 7.50 3.10 6.60
CA GLU A 84 7.28 1.69 6.93
C GLU A 84 6.92 1.50 8.42
N ALA A 85 7.53 2.25 9.32
CA ALA A 85 7.21 2.15 10.74
C ALA A 85 5.80 2.67 11.02
N ALA A 86 5.41 3.77 10.38
CA ALA A 86 4.04 4.29 10.44
C ALA A 86 3.02 3.28 9.90
N ARG A 87 3.27 2.62 8.76
CA ARG A 87 2.39 1.54 8.26
C ARG A 87 2.23 0.42 9.25
N ARG A 88 3.34 -0.13 9.74
CA ARG A 88 3.30 -1.28 10.64
C ARG A 88 2.54 -0.94 11.91
N ALA A 89 2.77 0.24 12.48
CA ALA A 89 2.03 0.72 13.64
C ALA A 89 0.52 0.84 13.35
N PHE A 90 0.15 1.33 12.16
CA PHE A 90 -1.24 1.46 11.75
C PHE A 90 -1.92 0.11 11.50
N GLU A 91 -1.23 -0.84 10.86
CA GLU A 91 -1.72 -2.22 10.67
C GLU A 91 -1.92 -2.94 12.01
N THR A 92 -0.99 -2.74 12.97
CA THR A 92 -1.14 -3.23 14.34
C THR A 92 -2.36 -2.60 15.02
N LEU A 93 -2.54 -1.29 14.91
CA LEU A 93 -3.72 -0.60 15.46
C LEU A 93 -5.03 -1.18 14.92
N ILE A 94 -5.16 -1.37 13.60
CA ILE A 94 -6.36 -1.98 13.00
C ILE A 94 -6.54 -3.41 13.52
N SER A 95 -5.46 -4.19 13.56
CA SER A 95 -5.50 -5.58 14.02
C SER A 95 -6.00 -5.64 15.46
N ASP A 96 -5.45 -4.82 16.35
CA ASP A 96 -5.86 -4.73 17.75
C ASP A 96 -7.33 -4.35 17.90
N GLN A 97 -7.86 -3.46 17.06
CA GLN A 97 -9.27 -3.08 17.12
C GLN A 97 -10.21 -4.14 16.51
N ALA A 98 -9.81 -4.80 15.43
CA ALA A 98 -10.63 -5.81 14.77
C ALA A 98 -10.61 -7.16 15.52
N GLU A 99 -9.49 -7.53 16.14
CA GLU A 99 -9.37 -8.74 16.94
C GLU A 99 -10.21 -8.68 18.22
N ARG A 100 -10.68 -7.51 18.68
CA ARG A 100 -11.63 -7.42 19.80
C ARG A 100 -12.94 -8.16 19.55
N PHE A 101 -13.25 -8.49 18.30
CA PHE A 101 -14.40 -9.30 17.91
C PHE A 101 -14.10 -10.79 17.85
N ASN A 102 -12.85 -11.21 18.09
CA ASN A 102 -12.41 -12.58 17.94
C ASN A 102 -12.26 -13.28 19.29
N VAL A 103 -12.23 -14.60 19.23
CA VAL A 103 -11.67 -15.46 20.27
C VAL A 103 -10.68 -16.36 19.58
N ALA A 104 -9.50 -16.51 20.16
CA ALA A 104 -8.45 -17.35 19.61
C ALA A 104 -7.61 -17.98 20.72
N ASN A 105 -7.34 -19.26 20.61
CA ASN A 105 -6.41 -19.96 21.48
C ASN A 105 -5.63 -20.98 20.66
N GLY A 106 -4.45 -21.32 21.17
CA GLY A 106 -3.60 -22.24 20.44
C GLY A 106 -2.22 -22.40 21.04
N ASN A 107 -1.42 -23.18 20.33
CA ASN A 107 -0.01 -23.40 20.56
C ASN A 107 0.73 -23.25 19.23
N LEU A 108 1.42 -22.13 19.03
CA LEU A 108 2.12 -21.84 17.78
C LEU A 108 3.22 -22.88 17.45
N PRO A 109 4.07 -23.32 18.42
CA PRO A 109 5.04 -24.40 18.17
C PRO A 109 4.45 -25.76 17.75
N GLN A 110 3.19 -26.04 18.09
CA GLN A 110 2.49 -27.28 17.75
C GLN A 110 1.51 -27.12 16.59
N ASP A 111 1.53 -25.97 15.89
CA ASP A 111 0.66 -25.62 14.76
C ASP A 111 -0.85 -25.82 15.03
N TYR A 112 -1.27 -25.67 16.29
CA TYR A 112 -2.68 -25.77 16.68
C TYR A 112 -3.23 -24.39 16.98
N MET A 113 -4.16 -23.90 16.16
CA MET A 113 -4.85 -22.62 16.39
C MET A 113 -6.33 -22.79 16.12
N ILE A 114 -7.14 -22.49 17.15
CA ILE A 114 -8.58 -22.34 17.02
C ILE A 114 -8.87 -20.84 17.12
N CYS A 115 -9.61 -20.32 16.15
CA CYS A 115 -10.13 -18.97 16.21
C CYS A 115 -11.56 -18.91 15.68
N SER A 116 -12.30 -17.88 16.08
CA SER A 116 -13.64 -17.65 15.54
C SER A 116 -13.60 -17.11 14.11
N PHE A 117 -12.55 -16.37 13.75
CA PHE A 117 -12.22 -15.98 12.38
C PHE A 117 -10.73 -15.68 12.22
N PHE A 118 -10.24 -15.76 10.98
CA PHE A 118 -8.90 -15.30 10.62
C PHE A 118 -8.94 -13.86 10.13
N LEU A 119 -8.18 -12.96 10.75
CA LEU A 119 -8.08 -11.57 10.31
C LEU A 119 -6.99 -11.40 9.23
N ARG A 120 -7.28 -10.55 8.24
CA ARG A 120 -6.27 -10.02 7.31
C ARG A 120 -6.44 -8.51 7.22
N VAL A 121 -5.39 -7.77 7.56
CA VAL A 121 -5.32 -6.32 7.40
C VAL A 121 -4.43 -5.99 6.22
N SER A 122 -4.85 -5.02 5.40
CA SER A 122 -4.04 -4.53 4.29
C SER A 122 -4.33 -3.07 4.01
N ILE A 123 -3.31 -2.34 3.52
CA ILE A 123 -3.50 -1.01 2.96
C ILE A 123 -3.80 -1.12 1.46
N GLY A 124 -5.01 -0.75 1.08
CA GLY A 124 -5.52 -0.94 -0.28
C GLY A 124 -4.94 0.03 -1.30
N THR A 125 -5.09 -0.31 -2.58
CA THR A 125 -4.68 0.57 -3.70
C THR A 125 -5.43 1.90 -3.73
N ALA A 126 -6.66 1.91 -3.20
CA ALA A 126 -7.47 3.10 -3.03
C ALA A 126 -6.81 4.13 -2.09
N TYR A 127 -6.25 3.67 -0.96
CA TYR A 127 -5.56 4.54 -0.01
C TYR A 127 -4.38 5.26 -0.68
N TRP A 128 -3.55 4.51 -1.39
CA TRP A 128 -2.39 5.08 -2.06
C TRP A 128 -2.77 6.07 -3.17
N SER A 129 -3.85 5.78 -3.88
CA SER A 129 -4.40 6.71 -4.88
C SER A 129 -4.90 8.00 -4.23
N ALA A 130 -5.61 7.90 -3.09
CA ALA A 130 -6.11 9.05 -2.34
C ALA A 130 -4.96 9.88 -1.73
N LEU A 131 -3.93 9.23 -1.17
CA LEU A 131 -2.73 9.88 -0.65
C LEU A 131 -2.00 10.66 -1.75
N SER A 132 -1.80 10.06 -2.92
CA SER A 132 -1.18 10.72 -4.07
C SER A 132 -1.98 11.95 -4.53
N ALA A 133 -3.32 11.84 -4.56
CA ALA A 133 -4.19 12.96 -4.92
C ALA A 133 -4.08 14.12 -3.91
N ARG A 134 -3.96 13.83 -2.60
CA ARG A 134 -3.80 14.84 -1.55
C ARG A 134 -2.44 15.53 -1.58
N ARG A 135 -1.35 14.77 -1.72
CA ARG A 135 0.01 15.32 -1.79
C ARG A 135 0.24 16.12 -3.08
N GLY A 136 -0.51 15.78 -4.13
CA GLY A 136 -0.21 16.20 -5.49
C GLY A 136 0.98 15.42 -6.05
N HIS A 137 1.08 15.36 -7.38
CA HIS A 137 2.21 14.66 -8.01
C HIS A 137 3.52 15.40 -7.73
N ALA A 138 4.45 14.76 -7.02
CA ALA A 138 5.83 15.25 -6.93
C ALA A 138 6.43 15.34 -8.34
N ASN A 139 6.88 16.53 -8.77
CA ASN A 139 7.30 16.81 -10.16
C ASN A 139 6.20 16.59 -11.22
N PRO A 140 5.18 17.46 -11.27
CA PRO A 140 4.11 17.34 -12.25
C PRO A 140 4.65 17.56 -13.66
N VAL A 141 4.20 16.73 -14.61
CA VAL A 141 4.46 16.87 -16.04
C VAL A 141 3.13 16.85 -16.75
N GLU A 142 2.85 17.88 -17.54
CA GLU A 142 1.60 17.97 -18.30
C GLU A 142 1.62 16.93 -19.44
N ALA A 143 0.60 16.07 -19.52
CA ALA A 143 0.56 14.97 -20.49
C ALA A 143 0.17 15.42 -21.91
N ARG A 144 0.94 16.35 -22.50
CA ARG A 144 0.68 16.93 -23.84
C ARG A 144 1.00 15.96 -24.98
N ILE A 145 1.99 15.08 -24.78
CA ILE A 145 2.45 14.11 -25.78
C ILE A 145 2.13 12.69 -25.29
N PRO A 146 1.19 11.98 -25.94
CA PRO A 146 0.90 10.59 -25.62
C PRO A 146 2.11 9.68 -25.86
N LEU A 147 2.23 8.60 -25.10
CA LEU A 147 3.34 7.63 -25.21
C LEU A 147 3.58 7.15 -26.65
N ALA A 148 2.53 6.85 -27.40
CA ALA A 148 2.65 6.40 -28.80
C ALA A 148 3.28 7.48 -29.71
N ARG A 149 2.94 8.76 -29.49
CA ARG A 149 3.52 9.88 -30.23
C ARG A 149 4.96 10.12 -29.80
N PHE A 150 5.23 10.07 -28.50
CA PHE A 150 6.58 10.19 -27.94
C PHE A 150 7.53 9.14 -28.53
N LYS A 151 7.13 7.86 -28.57
CA LYS A 151 7.92 6.77 -29.18
C LYS A 151 8.32 7.05 -30.64
N ARG A 152 7.47 7.73 -31.41
CA ARG A 152 7.75 8.09 -32.81
C ARG A 152 8.71 9.27 -32.94
N GLN A 153 8.63 10.21 -32.00
CA GLN A 153 9.44 11.44 -31.98
C GLN A 153 10.83 11.22 -31.36
N LEU A 154 10.97 10.28 -30.43
CA LEU A 154 12.26 9.93 -29.87
C LEU A 154 13.16 9.27 -30.94
N LYS A 155 14.37 9.79 -31.13
CA LYS A 155 15.33 9.29 -32.11
C LYS A 155 16.67 8.96 -31.46
N PRO A 156 17.46 8.04 -32.05
CA PRO A 156 18.88 7.93 -31.73
C PRO A 156 19.58 9.31 -31.83
N GLY A 157 20.51 9.60 -30.93
CA GLY A 157 21.18 10.90 -30.82
C GLY A 157 20.50 11.91 -29.89
N HIS A 158 19.21 11.72 -29.56
CA HIS A 158 18.58 12.47 -28.47
C HIS A 158 19.23 12.10 -27.13
N LYS A 159 19.18 13.00 -26.15
CA LYS A 159 19.73 12.77 -24.80
C LYS A 159 18.63 12.82 -23.75
N LEU A 160 18.76 11.97 -22.73
CA LEU A 160 17.90 11.97 -21.56
C LEU A 160 18.75 12.24 -20.32
N LYS A 161 18.42 13.31 -19.58
CA LYS A 161 19.01 13.60 -18.28
C LYS A 161 18.06 13.13 -17.19
N LEU A 162 18.48 12.20 -16.34
CA LEU A 162 17.66 11.79 -15.20
C LEU A 162 17.75 12.86 -14.12
N ILE A 163 16.66 13.59 -13.87
CA ILE A 163 16.64 14.74 -12.96
C ILE A 163 15.90 14.45 -11.65
N ALA A 164 14.99 13.47 -11.63
CA ALA A 164 14.43 12.93 -10.39
C ALA A 164 14.25 11.42 -10.48
N ALA A 165 14.53 10.72 -9.39
CA ALA A 165 14.36 9.30 -9.21
C ALA A 165 14.31 9.00 -7.71
N ARG A 166 13.98 7.76 -7.34
CA ARG A 166 14.09 7.29 -5.96
C ARG A 166 15.47 7.58 -5.36
N VAL A 167 15.51 7.88 -4.07
CA VAL A 167 16.76 8.12 -3.31
C VAL A 167 17.73 6.96 -3.51
N GLY A 168 19.00 7.28 -3.76
CA GLY A 168 20.06 6.28 -4.02
C GLY A 168 20.10 5.76 -5.46
N HIS A 169 19.28 6.28 -6.38
CA HIS A 169 19.34 5.87 -7.78
C HIS A 169 20.66 6.28 -8.45
N ARG A 170 21.51 5.28 -8.76
CA ARG A 170 22.88 5.45 -9.28
C ARG A 170 23.06 6.36 -10.48
N ALA A 171 22.03 6.50 -11.32
CA ALA A 171 22.09 7.30 -12.55
C ALA A 171 21.46 8.70 -12.39
N LEU A 172 21.07 9.11 -11.18
CA LEU A 172 20.51 10.45 -10.96
C LEU A 172 21.54 11.52 -11.33
N GLY A 173 21.12 12.55 -12.06
CA GLY A 173 21.96 13.62 -12.60
C GLY A 173 22.70 13.28 -13.90
N THR A 174 22.74 12.00 -14.30
CA THR A 174 23.45 11.58 -15.52
C THR A 174 22.68 11.95 -16.78
N ILE A 175 23.41 12.38 -17.81
CA ILE A 175 22.91 12.57 -19.18
C ILE A 175 23.37 11.38 -20.00
N ARG A 176 22.44 10.72 -20.69
CA ARG A 176 22.74 9.58 -21.56
C ARG A 176 22.12 9.76 -22.93
N THR A 177 22.88 9.45 -23.97
CA THR A 177 22.39 9.49 -25.34
C THR A 177 21.58 8.23 -25.65
N VAL A 178 20.49 8.40 -26.39
CA VAL A 178 19.68 7.32 -26.95
C VAL A 178 20.45 6.72 -28.12
N THR A 179 20.75 5.43 -28.07
CA THR A 179 21.44 4.70 -29.14
C THR A 179 20.46 3.94 -30.03
N ALA A 180 19.33 3.49 -29.48
CA ALA A 180 18.26 2.87 -30.23
C ALA A 180 16.90 3.05 -29.53
N VAL A 181 15.82 3.04 -30.32
CA VAL A 181 14.44 3.04 -29.81
C VAL A 181 13.73 1.83 -30.39
N ARG A 182 13.15 1.00 -29.54
CA ARG A 182 12.38 -0.20 -29.93
C ARG A 182 10.92 -0.03 -29.50
N SER A 183 10.08 -1.01 -29.80
CA SER A 183 8.65 -0.96 -29.44
C SER A 183 8.41 -0.99 -27.92
N GLY A 184 9.20 -1.79 -27.19
CA GLY A 184 9.06 -2.02 -25.76
C GLY A 184 10.02 -1.22 -24.86
N ASP A 185 11.16 -0.79 -25.40
CA ASP A 185 12.20 -0.09 -24.65
C ASP A 185 13.01 0.87 -25.53
N LEU A 186 13.89 1.62 -24.89
CA LEU A 186 14.96 2.36 -25.55
C LEU A 186 16.31 1.98 -24.94
N ILE A 187 17.34 2.01 -25.77
CA ILE A 187 18.72 1.74 -25.39
C ILE A 187 19.42 3.08 -25.23
N LEU A 188 20.06 3.24 -24.09
CA LEU A 188 20.92 4.36 -23.75
C LEU A 188 22.39 3.96 -23.92
N GLU A 189 23.29 4.94 -23.84
CA GLU A 189 24.73 4.69 -23.68
C GLU A 189 25.01 3.67 -22.55
N ASP A 190 26.15 2.99 -22.68
CA ASP A 190 26.60 1.90 -21.80
C ASP A 190 25.70 0.66 -21.76
N ARG A 191 24.93 0.43 -22.84
CA ARG A 191 23.95 -0.68 -22.95
C ARG A 191 22.96 -0.68 -21.79
N SER A 192 22.64 0.49 -21.25
CA SER A 192 21.56 0.62 -20.28
C SER A 192 20.22 0.71 -21.00
N TYR A 193 19.16 0.12 -20.43
CA TYR A 193 17.85 0.04 -21.06
C TYR A 193 16.81 0.78 -20.20
N LEU A 194 15.85 1.43 -20.85
CA LEU A 194 14.68 2.00 -20.21
C LEU A 194 13.42 1.46 -20.90
N SER A 195 12.65 0.65 -20.16
CA SER A 195 11.40 0.08 -20.65
C SER A 195 10.30 1.13 -20.68
N PHE A 196 9.46 1.10 -21.71
CA PHE A 196 8.29 1.96 -21.76
C PHE A 196 7.20 1.46 -20.81
N PRO A 197 6.59 2.35 -20.00
CA PRO A 197 5.51 1.97 -19.10
C PRO A 197 4.20 1.75 -19.87
N ARG A 198 3.15 1.36 -19.14
CA ARG A 198 1.76 1.48 -19.63
C ARG A 198 1.42 2.96 -19.87
N ALA A 199 0.47 3.22 -20.75
CA ALA A 199 0.06 4.59 -21.10
C ALA A 199 -0.41 5.41 -19.88
N SER A 200 -1.08 4.77 -18.92
CA SER A 200 -1.54 5.42 -17.67
C SER A 200 -0.40 5.82 -16.72
N ALA A 201 0.81 5.29 -16.93
CA ALA A 201 2.00 5.55 -16.11
C ALA A 201 3.02 6.45 -16.83
N PHE A 202 2.59 7.15 -17.90
CA PHE A 202 3.45 8.00 -18.72
C PHE A 202 2.88 9.42 -18.84
N ALA A 203 3.73 10.43 -18.66
CA ALA A 203 3.41 11.81 -19.03
C ALA A 203 4.62 12.47 -19.71
N CYS A 204 4.35 13.31 -20.71
CA CYS A 204 5.39 14.06 -21.43
C CYS A 204 4.83 15.39 -21.93
N ASP A 205 5.52 16.49 -21.64
CA ASP A 205 5.12 17.85 -22.05
C ASP A 205 5.90 18.36 -23.29
N GLY A 206 6.80 17.53 -23.83
CA GLY A 206 7.72 17.88 -24.92
C GLY A 206 9.15 18.19 -24.46
N LYS A 207 9.36 18.42 -23.16
CA LYS A 207 10.68 18.63 -22.55
C LYS A 207 10.91 17.67 -21.38
N LEU A 208 9.95 17.49 -20.50
CA LEU A 208 10.02 16.58 -19.37
C LEU A 208 9.26 15.29 -19.69
N ILE A 209 9.82 14.18 -19.24
CA ILE A 209 9.22 12.85 -19.36
C ILE A 209 9.12 12.27 -17.95
N ARG A 210 7.90 11.97 -17.52
CA ARG A 210 7.61 11.28 -16.27
C ARG A 210 7.18 9.84 -16.56
N ILE A 211 7.83 8.90 -15.89
CA ILE A 211 7.49 7.47 -15.93
C ILE A 211 7.24 7.04 -14.49
N ALA A 212 6.01 6.63 -14.17
CA ALA A 212 5.70 6.08 -12.85
C ALA A 212 6.31 4.68 -12.71
N ASN A 213 7.06 4.45 -11.64
CA ASN A 213 7.62 3.15 -11.29
C ASN A 213 6.60 2.45 -10.39
N GLY A 214 5.60 1.83 -11.02
CA GLY A 214 4.40 1.34 -10.35
C GLY A 214 4.64 0.33 -9.23
N ARG A 215 4.78 0.81 -8.00
CA ARG A 215 4.28 0.11 -6.82
C ARG A 215 3.02 0.83 -6.38
N ASN A 216 1.97 0.06 -6.12
CA ASN A 216 0.75 0.64 -5.57
C ASN A 216 1.05 1.36 -4.25
N GLU A 217 2.00 0.86 -3.47
CA GLU A 217 2.40 1.38 -2.16
C GLU A 217 3.31 2.62 -2.19
N ASP A 218 3.80 3.02 -3.37
CA ASP A 218 4.65 4.20 -3.53
C ASP A 218 4.20 4.97 -4.78
N PRO A 219 3.07 5.70 -4.69
CA PRO A 219 2.52 6.40 -5.85
C PRO A 219 3.44 7.55 -6.32
N ASP A 220 4.41 7.94 -5.50
CA ASP A 220 5.38 8.98 -5.78
C ASP A 220 6.70 8.42 -6.35
N ASP A 221 6.91 7.10 -6.42
CA ASP A 221 8.07 6.51 -7.11
C ASP A 221 7.93 6.71 -8.63
N HIS A 222 8.81 7.54 -9.17
CA HIS A 222 8.86 7.84 -10.59
C HIS A 222 10.28 8.13 -11.04
N LEU A 223 10.49 7.99 -12.35
CA LEU A 223 11.62 8.58 -13.04
C LEU A 223 11.16 9.85 -13.75
N LEU A 224 11.91 10.93 -13.58
CA LEU A 224 11.75 12.18 -14.31
C LEU A 224 12.99 12.43 -15.15
N TYR A 225 12.81 12.46 -16.46
CA TYR A 225 13.85 12.80 -17.41
C TYR A 225 13.61 14.17 -18.02
N GLU A 226 14.68 14.94 -18.20
CA GLU A 226 14.71 16.02 -19.18
C GLU A 226 15.14 15.45 -20.54
N TRP A 227 14.31 15.68 -21.54
CA TRP A 227 14.51 15.29 -22.92
C TRP A 227 15.20 16.43 -23.67
N ILE A 228 16.43 16.16 -24.09
CA ILE A 228 17.24 17.06 -24.89
C ILE A 228 17.23 16.50 -26.31
N GLN A 229 16.50 17.15 -27.20
CA GLN A 229 16.47 16.79 -28.61
C GLN A 229 17.84 17.11 -29.23
N GLY A 230 18.41 16.14 -29.94
CA GLY A 230 19.60 16.38 -30.76
C GLY A 230 19.23 17.23 -31.98
N ALA A 231 20.20 17.92 -32.57
CA ALA A 231 20.00 18.51 -33.88
C ALA A 231 19.61 17.39 -34.87
N ALA A 232 18.56 17.66 -35.66
CA ALA A 232 18.01 16.73 -36.65
C ALA A 232 19.03 16.37 -37.74
#